data_AF-A0A8X6NZG9-F1
#
_entry.id   AF-A0A8X6NZG9-F1
#
_cell.length_a   1.000
_cell.length_b   1.000
_cell.length_c   1.000
_cell.angle_alpha   90.00
_cell.angle_beta   90.00
_cell.angle_gamma   90.00
#
_symmetry.space_group_name_H-M   'P 1'
#
loop_
_entity.id
_entity.type
_entity.pdbx_description
1 polymer ?
#
loop_
_entity_poly.entity_id
_entity_poly.type
_entity_poly.pdbx_seq_one_letter_code
_entity_poly.pdbx_strand_id
1 'polypeptide(L)'
;MVCRFSKLAVAGLTKLVQRFEETGSLEDRARSGRPSLWQTRSAGITAEKETLESESAAGTSCARKAGKLLGLPPPSIRNILHGVLNQYPYKLQSRHELLP
;
A
#
# COMPACT_ATOMS: atom_id res chain seq x y z
N MET A 1 28.67 -0.73 18.35
CA MET A 1 28.60 -2.14 17.93
C MET A 1 29.25 -2.22 16.55
N VAL A 2 30.53 -2.59 16.48
CA VAL A 2 31.28 -2.56 15.22
C VAL A 2 31.09 -3.90 14.54
N CYS A 3 30.25 -3.94 13.49
CA CYS A 3 30.14 -5.12 12.64
C CYS A 3 31.49 -5.34 11.98
N ARG A 4 32.23 -6.36 12.44
CA ARG A 4 33.43 -6.84 11.75
C ARG A 4 32.98 -7.37 10.39
N PHE A 5 33.20 -6.60 9.33
CA PHE A 5 33.11 -7.11 7.97
C PHE A 5 34.09 -8.27 7.85
N SER A 6 33.57 -9.49 7.88
CA SER A 6 34.35 -10.69 7.61
C SER A 6 34.95 -10.53 6.22
N LYS A 7 36.28 -10.60 6.11
CA LYS A 7 36.97 -10.78 4.83
C LYS A 7 36.64 -12.18 4.32
N LEU A 8 35.41 -12.38 3.83
CA LEU A 8 35.03 -13.61 3.14
C LEU A 8 35.73 -13.60 1.79
N ALA A 9 36.51 -14.65 1.54
CA ALA A 9 37.02 -14.93 0.20
C ALA A 9 35.83 -15.03 -0.78
N VAL A 10 36.05 -14.71 -2.05
CA VAL A 10 35.00 -14.75 -3.09
C VAL A 10 34.28 -16.11 -3.13
N ALA A 11 35.02 -17.21 -2.91
CA ALA A 11 34.46 -18.56 -2.79
C ALA A 11 33.53 -18.77 -1.58
N GLY A 12 33.73 -18.00 -0.51
CA GLY A 12 32.83 -17.97 0.64
C GLY A 12 31.51 -17.25 0.32
N LEU A 13 31.58 -16.16 -0.45
CA LEU A 13 30.40 -15.41 -0.87
C LEU A 13 29.53 -16.20 -1.84
N THR A 14 30.11 -16.91 -2.82
CA THR A 14 29.34 -17.72 -3.77
C THR A 14 28.58 -18.85 -3.09
N LYS A 15 29.20 -19.53 -2.12
CA LYS A 15 28.53 -20.55 -1.29
C LYS A 15 27.40 -19.96 -0.44
N LEU A 16 27.55 -18.72 0.01
CA LEU A 16 26.55 -18.02 0.81
C LEU A 16 25.33 -17.63 -0.03
N VAL A 17 25.57 -17.10 -1.24
CA VAL A 17 24.52 -16.79 -2.22
C VAL A 17 23.75 -18.05 -2.60
N GLN A 18 24.46 -19.14 -2.93
CA GLN A 18 23.82 -20.42 -3.24
C GLN A 18 22.89 -20.90 -2.12
N ARG A 19 23.33 -20.80 -0.86
CA ARG A 19 22.48 -21.17 0.30
C ARG A 19 21.25 -20.25 0.45
N PHE A 20 21.38 -18.96 0.14
CA PHE A 20 20.24 -18.04 0.16
C PHE A 20 19.24 -18.33 -0.96
N GLU A 21 19.71 -18.76 -2.13
CA GLU A 21 18.85 -19.23 -3.23
C GLU A 21 18.14 -20.53 -2.85
N GLU A 22 18.86 -21.52 -2.31
CA GLU A 22 18.32 -22.80 -1.85
C GLU A 22 17.25 -22.63 -0.76
N THR A 23 17.44 -21.67 0.15
CA THR A 23 16.47 -21.36 1.21
C THR A 23 15.34 -20.43 0.74
N GLY A 24 15.44 -19.87 -0.47
CA GLY A 24 14.52 -18.85 -0.97
C GLY A 24 14.54 -17.56 -0.15
N SER A 25 15.62 -17.32 0.62
CA SER A 25 15.77 -16.14 1.48
C SER A 25 16.12 -14.88 0.70
N LEU A 26 16.50 -15.02 -0.57
CA LEU A 26 16.76 -13.89 -1.47
C LEU A 26 15.49 -13.19 -1.95
N GLU A 27 14.35 -13.89 -1.93
CA GLU A 27 13.07 -13.33 -2.35
C GLU A 27 12.46 -12.48 -1.24
N ASP A 28 11.98 -11.28 -1.57
CA ASP A 28 11.19 -10.46 -0.65
C ASP A 28 9.77 -11.06 -0.54
N ARG A 29 9.65 -12.06 0.33
CA ARG A 29 8.37 -12.72 0.58
C ARG A 29 7.54 -11.85 1.50
N ALA A 30 6.29 -11.65 1.12
CA ALA A 30 5.31 -11.00 1.98
C ALA A 30 5.30 -11.72 3.34
N ARG A 31 5.38 -10.93 4.41
CA ARG A 31 5.44 -11.43 5.78
C ARG A 31 4.26 -12.37 6.04
N SER A 32 4.55 -13.64 6.38
CA SER A 32 3.51 -14.59 6.76
C SER A 32 2.89 -14.15 8.09
N GLY A 33 1.58 -13.90 8.13
CA GLY A 33 0.89 -13.47 9.34
C GLY A 33 -0.52 -12.95 9.09
N ARG A 34 -1.17 -12.47 10.15
CA ARG A 34 -2.49 -11.84 10.05
C ARG A 34 -2.38 -10.58 9.17
N PRO A 35 -3.22 -10.43 8.13
CA PRO A 35 -3.22 -9.22 7.33
C PRO A 35 -3.55 -8.02 8.22
N SER A 36 -2.94 -6.87 7.94
CA SER A 36 -3.27 -5.67 8.67
C SER A 36 -4.73 -5.29 8.41
N LEU A 37 -5.46 -4.89 9.45
CA LEU A 37 -6.84 -4.42 9.30
C LEU A 37 -6.95 -3.26 8.31
N TRP A 38 -5.87 -2.49 8.15
CA TRP A 38 -5.80 -1.35 7.24
C TRP A 38 -5.70 -1.79 5.78
N GLN A 39 -4.90 -2.83 5.47
CA GLN A 39 -4.83 -3.40 4.13
C GLN A 39 -6.17 -4.04 3.72
N THR A 40 -6.84 -4.74 4.65
CA THR A 40 -8.15 -5.32 4.36
C THR A 40 -9.19 -4.23 4.08
N ARG A 41 -9.23 -3.18 4.91
CA ARG A 41 -10.16 -2.06 4.72
C ARG A 41 -9.83 -1.22 3.49
N SER A 42 -8.55 -1.04 3.16
CA SER A 42 -8.14 -0.29 1.97
C SER A 42 -8.60 -0.97 0.70
N ALA A 43 -8.52 -2.31 0.63
CA ALA A 43 -9.01 -3.09 -0.51
C ALA A 43 -10.53 -2.92 -0.71
N GLY A 44 -11.30 -2.89 0.38
CA GLY A 44 -12.74 -2.60 0.31
C GLY A 44 -13.03 -1.18 -0.20
N ILE A 45 -12.31 -0.18 0.31
CA ILE A 45 -12.46 1.21 -0.13
C ILE A 45 -12.10 1.38 -1.60
N THR A 46 -11.06 0.69 -2.10
CA THR A 46 -10.69 0.76 -3.52
C THR A 46 -11.74 0.12 -4.42
N ALA A 47 -12.28 -1.04 -4.03
CA ALA A 47 -13.33 -1.71 -4.80
C ALA A 47 -14.60 -0.85 -4.90
N GLU A 48 -15.07 -0.30 -3.76
CA GLU A 48 -16.22 0.60 -3.78
C GLU A 48 -15.95 1.93 -4.51
N LYS A 49 -14.70 2.41 -4.47
CA LYS A 49 -14.33 3.59 -5.24
C LYS A 49 -14.47 3.32 -6.73
N GLU A 50 -14.03 2.16 -7.22
CA GLU A 50 -14.12 1.76 -8.63
C GLU A 50 -15.57 1.59 -9.09
N THR A 51 -16.45 1.04 -8.23
CA THR A 51 -17.88 0.94 -8.56
C THR A 51 -18.51 2.33 -8.66
N LEU A 52 -18.21 3.23 -7.72
CA LEU A 52 -18.69 4.62 -7.76
C LEU A 52 -18.16 5.38 -8.98
N GLU A 53 -16.95 5.06 -9.46
CA GLU A 53 -16.39 5.65 -10.68
C GLU A 53 -17.17 5.22 -11.92
N SER A 54 -17.51 3.93 -12.00
CA SER A 54 -18.25 3.34 -13.11
C SER A 54 -19.69 3.86 -13.19
N GLU A 55 -20.31 4.18 -12.05
CA GLU A 55 -21.66 4.77 -11.97
C GLU A 55 -21.66 6.27 -12.27
N SER A 56 -20.50 6.94 -12.13
CA SER A 56 -20.40 8.39 -12.31
C SER A 56 -20.19 8.75 -13.77
N ALA A 57 -21.16 9.47 -14.37
CA ALA A 57 -21.01 10.04 -15.71
C ALA A 57 -19.82 11.02 -15.82
N ALA A 58 -19.35 11.58 -14.69
CA ALA A 58 -18.21 12.49 -14.62
C ALA A 58 -16.88 11.76 -14.36
N GLY A 59 -16.88 10.43 -14.15
CA GLY A 59 -15.68 9.66 -13.81
C GLY A 59 -15.01 10.08 -12.50
N THR A 60 -15.74 10.78 -11.61
CA THR A 60 -15.18 11.26 -10.35
C THR A 60 -15.49 10.28 -9.22
N SER A 61 -14.48 9.58 -8.71
CA SER A 61 -14.63 8.64 -7.59
C SER A 61 -14.04 9.18 -6.28
N CYS A 62 -14.89 9.27 -5.26
CA CYS A 62 -14.51 9.79 -3.94
C CYS A 62 -14.26 8.66 -2.95
N ALA A 63 -13.00 8.41 -2.62
CA ALA A 63 -12.63 7.39 -1.64
C ALA A 63 -13.18 7.68 -0.21
N ARG A 64 -13.46 8.96 0.12
CA ARG A 64 -14.18 9.33 1.35
C ARG A 64 -15.63 8.83 1.33
N LYS A 65 -16.31 8.90 0.18
CA LYS A 65 -17.68 8.43 0.01
C LYS A 65 -17.74 6.91 0.13
N ALA A 66 -16.84 6.20 -0.55
CA ALA A 66 -16.66 4.75 -0.41
C ALA A 66 -16.42 4.32 1.04
N GLY A 67 -15.49 4.98 1.75
CA GLY A 67 -15.25 4.67 3.16
C GLY A 67 -16.46 4.90 4.07
N LYS A 68 -17.30 5.90 3.77
CA LYS A 68 -18.52 6.18 4.53
C LYS A 68 -19.62 5.13 4.26
N LEU A 69 -19.74 4.66 3.03
CA LEU A 69 -20.67 3.58 2.65
C LEU A 69 -20.30 2.27 3.36
N LEU A 70 -18.99 1.99 3.47
CA LEU A 70 -18.45 0.88 4.27
C LEU A 70 -18.55 1.07 5.79
N GLY A 71 -19.18 2.16 6.26
CA GLY A 71 -19.40 2.42 7.69
C GLY A 71 -18.14 2.74 8.49
N LEU A 72 -17.04 3.14 7.83
CA LEU A 72 -15.79 3.43 8.52
C LEU A 72 -15.81 4.82 9.17
N PRO A 73 -15.23 4.97 10.37
CA PRO A 73 -15.18 6.27 11.02
C PRO A 73 -14.20 7.20 10.27
N PRO A 74 -14.47 8.52 10.24
CA PRO A 74 -13.63 9.51 9.54
C PRO A 74 -12.12 9.43 9.79
N PRO A 75 -11.61 9.23 11.03
CA PRO A 75 -10.17 9.09 11.26
C PRO A 75 -9.58 7.84 10.59
N SER A 76 -10.33 6.73 10.53
CA SER A 76 -9.87 5.52 9.83
C SER A 76 -9.75 5.76 8.33
N ILE A 77 -10.75 6.42 7.74
CA ILE A 77 -10.74 6.78 6.32
C ILE A 77 -9.54 7.66 6.02
N ARG A 78 -9.28 8.69 6.84
CA ARG A 78 -8.12 9.58 6.68
C ARG A 78 -6.79 8.81 6.76
N ASN A 79 -6.63 7.94 7.75
CA ASN A 79 -5.39 7.15 7.91
C ASN A 79 -5.16 6.19 6.75
N ILE A 80 -6.21 5.53 6.25
CA ILE A 80 -6.09 4.62 5.10
C ILE A 80 -5.76 5.40 3.82
N LEU A 81 -6.40 6.56 3.62
CA LEU A 81 -6.12 7.41 2.47
C LEU A 81 -4.66 7.87 2.44
N HIS A 82 -4.17 8.39 3.56
CA HIS A 82 -2.79 8.88 3.66
C HIS A 82 -1.75 7.77 3.69
N GLY A 83 -1.96 6.74 4.52
CA GLY A 83 -0.94 5.76 4.87
C GLY A 83 -0.88 4.55 3.94
N VAL A 84 -1.98 4.21 3.25
CA VAL A 84 -2.04 3.04 2.37
C VAL A 84 -2.25 3.44 0.92
N LEU A 85 -3.23 4.32 0.67
CA LEU A 85 -3.59 4.71 -0.70
C LEU A 85 -2.77 5.89 -1.24
N ASN A 86 -1.90 6.50 -0.44
CA ASN A 86 -1.12 7.70 -0.76
C ASN A 86 -1.96 8.85 -1.37
N GLN A 87 -3.25 8.90 -1.02
CA GLN A 87 -4.19 9.93 -1.44
C GLN A 87 -4.25 11.01 -0.36
N TYR A 88 -3.79 12.21 -0.70
CA TYR A 88 -3.84 13.35 0.21
C TYR A 88 -5.14 14.13 -0.05
N PRO A 89 -6.06 14.22 0.93
CA PRO A 89 -7.36 14.86 0.77
C PRO A 89 -7.27 16.37 0.51
N TYR A 90 -6.09 16.97 0.66
CA TYR A 90 -5.80 18.39 0.41
C TYR A 90 -4.91 18.64 -0.82
N LYS A 91 -4.54 17.61 -1.59
CA LYS A 91 -4.01 17.85 -2.93
C LYS A 91 -5.20 18.12 -3.82
N LEU A 92 -5.53 19.40 -3.99
CA LEU A 92 -6.34 19.88 -5.10
C LEU A 92 -5.77 19.25 -6.37
N GLN A 93 -6.43 18.23 -6.89
CA GLN A 93 -6.14 17.80 -8.24
C GLN A 93 -6.52 19.00 -9.11
N SER A 94 -5.65 19.39 -10.03
CA SER A 94 -5.88 20.48 -10.99
C SER A 94 -7.17 20.31 -11.82
N ARG A 95 -7.85 19.16 -11.71
CA ARG A 95 -9.17 18.85 -12.24
C ARG A 95 -10.35 19.34 -11.38
N HIS A 96 -10.10 19.88 -10.19
CA HIS A 96 -11.11 20.63 -9.44
C HIS A 96 -11.17 22.03 -10.06
N GLU A 97 -11.77 22.14 -11.24
CA GLU A 97 -12.14 23.44 -11.79
C GLU A 97 -13.06 24.11 -10.76
N LEU A 98 -12.59 25.23 -10.21
CA LEU A 98 -13.47 26.16 -9.52
C LEU A 98 -14.37 26.74 -10.61
N LEU A 99 -15.52 26.10 -10.82
CA LEU A 99 -16.57 26.70 -11.63
C LEU A 99 -16.91 28.07 -11.00
N PRO A 100 -17.03 29.12 -11.83
CA PRO A 100 -17.23 30.49 -11.36
C PRO A 100 -18.52 30.66 -10.54
#